data_AF-A0A2N4UFF0-F1
#
_entry.id   AF-A0A2N4UFF0-F1
#
_cell.length_a   1.000
_cell.length_b   1.000
_cell.length_c   1.000
_cell.angle_alpha   90.00
_cell.angle_beta   90.00
_cell.angle_gamma   90.00
#
_symmetry.space_group_name_H-M   'P 1'
#
loop_
_entity.id
_entity.type
_entity.pdbx_description
1 polymer ?
#
loop_
_entity_poly.entity_id
_entity_poly.type
_entity_poly.pdbx_seq_one_letter_code
_entity_poly.pdbx_strand_id
1 'polypeptide(L)'
;MEKELQAQRTIWTILPNGNVLHRSGLELENTGDCWQMTQSSGVDFAVFTMMEHGLSADEAQGLADLLIQQGASWATGGGLH
;
A
#
# COMPACT_ATOMS: atom_id res chain seq x y z
N MET A 1 -4.80 29.04 -9.01
CA MET A 1 -3.65 28.11 -8.94
C MET A 1 -3.63 27.45 -7.57
N GLU A 2 -4.78 26.88 -7.15
CA GLU A 2 -5.00 26.39 -5.77
C GLU A 2 -5.54 24.95 -5.73
N LYS A 3 -5.97 24.40 -6.88
CA LYS A 3 -6.51 23.04 -6.98
C LYS A 3 -5.43 21.94 -7.05
N GLU A 4 -4.19 22.30 -7.36
CA GLU A 4 -3.06 21.35 -7.46
C GLU A 4 -2.31 21.15 -6.13
N LEU A 5 -2.48 22.03 -5.14
CA LEU A 5 -1.82 21.88 -3.83
C LEU A 5 -2.55 20.90 -2.89
N GLN A 6 -3.85 20.63 -3.12
CA GLN A 6 -4.62 19.69 -2.28
C GLN A 6 -4.42 18.22 -2.67
N ALA A 7 -3.83 17.94 -3.84
CA ALA A 7 -3.51 16.58 -4.28
C ALA A 7 -2.29 15.96 -3.54
N GLN A 8 -1.69 16.69 -2.59
CA GLN A 8 -0.50 16.25 -1.84
C GLN A 8 -0.77 15.38 -0.60
N ARG A 9 -2.00 14.94 -0.28
CA ARG A 9 -2.26 14.35 1.05
C ARG A 9 -2.62 12.87 1.14
N THR A 10 -3.00 12.19 0.07
CA THR A 10 -3.35 10.76 0.17
C THR A 10 -2.31 9.89 -0.52
N ILE A 11 -1.48 9.24 0.29
CA ILE A 11 -0.43 8.28 -0.13
C ILE A 11 -1.07 7.00 -0.73
N TRP A 12 -2.35 6.82 -0.50
CA TRP A 12 -3.18 5.69 -0.95
C TRP A 12 -4.30 6.21 -1.87
N THR A 13 -4.71 5.38 -2.83
CA THR A 13 -5.78 5.68 -3.80
C THR A 13 -6.68 4.45 -3.95
N ILE A 14 -8.00 4.61 -3.98
CA ILE A 14 -8.94 3.53 -4.29
C ILE A 14 -9.02 3.38 -5.81
N LEU A 15 -8.80 2.17 -6.30
CA LEU A 15 -8.90 1.79 -7.70
C LEU A 15 -10.35 1.41 -8.07
N PRO A 16 -10.75 1.45 -9.37
CA PRO A 16 -12.10 1.10 -9.80
C PRO A 16 -12.56 -0.33 -9.48
N ASN A 17 -11.61 -1.25 -9.28
CA ASN A 17 -11.86 -2.64 -8.87
C ASN A 17 -12.07 -2.79 -7.35
N GLY A 18 -11.98 -1.71 -6.58
CA GLY A 18 -12.08 -1.72 -5.11
C GLY A 18 -10.74 -1.96 -4.39
N ASN A 19 -9.66 -2.22 -5.12
CA ASN A 19 -8.32 -2.34 -4.56
C ASN A 19 -7.79 -0.96 -4.16
N VAL A 20 -6.70 -0.96 -3.39
CA VAL A 20 -6.08 0.26 -2.86
C VAL A 20 -4.61 0.28 -3.27
N LEU A 21 -4.21 1.34 -3.96
CA LEU A 21 -2.88 1.53 -4.51
C LEU A 21 -2.10 2.56 -3.70
N HIS A 22 -0.94 2.17 -3.19
CA HIS A 22 0.04 3.06 -2.61
C HIS A 22 0.81 3.81 -3.70
N ARG A 23 1.25 5.04 -3.43
CA ARG A 23 2.07 5.85 -4.35
C ARG A 23 3.35 5.17 -4.86
N SER A 24 3.84 4.15 -4.14
CA SER A 24 5.02 3.37 -4.55
C SER A 24 4.70 2.25 -5.53
N GLY A 25 3.44 2.07 -5.94
CA GLY A 25 3.00 0.98 -6.81
C GLY A 25 2.54 -0.28 -6.08
N LEU A 26 2.46 -0.25 -4.74
CA LEU A 26 1.99 -1.39 -3.94
C LEU A 26 0.47 -1.42 -3.94
N GLU A 27 -0.11 -2.49 -4.46
CA GLU A 27 -1.56 -2.70 -4.54
C GLU A 27 -2.02 -3.67 -3.46
N LEU A 28 -3.06 -3.27 -2.73
CA LEU A 28 -3.77 -4.07 -1.76
C LEU A 28 -5.15 -4.43 -2.30
N GLU A 29 -5.53 -5.69 -2.15
CA GLU A 29 -6.88 -6.18 -2.40
C GLU A 29 -7.61 -6.46 -1.09
N ASN A 30 -8.93 -6.39 -1.13
CA ASN A 30 -9.79 -6.76 -0.02
C ASN A 30 -10.48 -8.10 -0.33
N THR A 31 -10.23 -9.11 0.50
CA THR A 31 -10.80 -10.47 0.34
C THR A 31 -12.19 -10.62 0.97
N GLY A 32 -12.73 -9.55 1.56
CA GLY A 32 -13.95 -9.55 2.35
C GLY A 32 -13.67 -9.52 3.86
N ASP A 33 -12.65 -10.26 4.30
CA ASP A 33 -12.29 -10.38 5.73
C ASP A 33 -11.02 -9.58 6.08
N CYS A 34 -10.11 -9.39 5.12
CA CYS A 34 -8.87 -8.67 5.34
C CYS A 34 -8.35 -7.96 4.08
N TRP A 35 -7.46 -7.00 4.32
CA TRP A 35 -6.64 -6.39 3.27
C TRP A 35 -5.31 -7.16 3.17
N GLN A 36 -4.86 -7.40 1.95
CA GLN A 36 -3.59 -8.06 1.68
C GLN A 36 -2.98 -7.54 0.38
N MET A 37 -1.67 -7.73 0.16
CA MET A 37 -1.07 -7.42 -1.12
C MET A 37 -1.60 -8.34 -2.21
N THR A 38 -1.78 -7.80 -3.42
CA THR A 38 -1.99 -8.66 -4.59
C THR A 38 -0.77 -9.56 -4.80
N GLN A 39 -0.95 -10.71 -5.45
CA GLN A 39 0.16 -11.62 -5.74
C GLN A 39 1.29 -10.92 -6.50
N SER A 40 0.96 -10.09 -7.49
CA SER A 40 1.93 -9.32 -8.28
C SER A 40 2.68 -8.31 -7.41
N SER A 41 1.97 -7.49 -6.64
CA SER A 41 2.60 -6.50 -5.75
C SER A 41 3.45 -7.15 -4.66
N GLY A 42 3.05 -8.32 -4.15
CA GLY A 42 3.83 -9.07 -3.17
C GLY A 42 5.18 -9.53 -3.72
N VAL A 43 5.22 -10.03 -4.96
CA VAL A 43 6.46 -10.42 -5.63
C VAL A 43 7.36 -9.20 -5.88
N ASP A 44 6.81 -8.13 -6.44
CA ASP A 44 7.57 -6.91 -6.74
C ASP A 44 8.13 -6.27 -5.46
N PHE A 45 7.32 -6.25 -4.40
CA PHE A 45 7.72 -5.73 -3.09
C PHE A 45 8.85 -6.55 -2.46
N ALA A 46 8.77 -7.88 -2.52
CA ALA A 46 9.82 -8.76 -2.01
C ALA A 46 11.14 -8.57 -2.78
N VAL A 47 11.08 -8.48 -4.11
CA VAL A 47 12.27 -8.19 -4.94
C VAL A 47 12.87 -6.85 -4.57
N PHE A 48 12.05 -5.80 -4.50
CA PHE A 48 12.50 -4.45 -4.17
C PHE A 48 13.14 -4.37 -2.78
N THR A 49 12.49 -4.90 -1.75
CA THR A 49 12.98 -4.82 -0.36
C THR A 49 14.27 -5.61 -0.15
N MET A 50 14.41 -6.78 -0.77
CA MET A 50 15.61 -7.60 -0.64
C MET A 50 16.78 -7.07 -1.49
N MET A 51 16.53 -6.64 -2.74
CA MET A 51 17.61 -6.25 -3.65
C MET A 51 18.03 -4.79 -3.49
N GLU A 52 17.07 -3.87 -3.35
CA GLU A 52 17.36 -2.42 -3.34
C GLU A 52 17.60 -1.89 -1.93
N HIS A 53 16.97 -2.49 -0.92
CA HIS A 53 17.09 -2.08 0.48
C HIS A 53 17.91 -3.03 1.35
N GLY A 54 18.29 -4.21 0.83
CA GLY A 54 19.10 -5.18 1.55
C GLY A 54 18.41 -5.73 2.81
N LEU A 55 17.07 -5.68 2.86
CA LEU A 55 16.31 -6.17 4.01
C LEU A 55 16.38 -7.69 4.08
N SER A 56 16.51 -8.21 5.30
CA SER A 56 16.25 -9.62 5.57
C SER A 56 14.78 -9.97 5.30
N ALA A 57 14.47 -11.26 5.16
CA ALA A 57 13.11 -11.72 4.96
C ALA A 57 12.15 -11.26 6.08
N ASP A 58 12.62 -11.27 7.32
CA ASP A 58 11.82 -10.83 8.49
C ASP A 58 11.56 -9.33 8.47
N GLU A 59 12.56 -8.52 8.09
CA GLU A 59 12.40 -7.06 7.97
C GLU A 59 11.48 -6.68 6.80
N ALA A 60 11.61 -7.37 5.67
CA ALA A 60 10.71 -7.20 4.53
C ALA A 60 9.26 -7.56 4.91
N GLN A 61 9.06 -8.66 5.65
CA GLN A 61 7.74 -9.04 6.15
C GLN A 61 7.17 -8.00 7.12
N GLY A 62 7.97 -7.51 8.08
CA GLY A 62 7.52 -6.46 9.01
C GLY A 62 7.13 -5.17 8.30
N LEU A 63 7.86 -4.78 7.24
CA LEU A 63 7.49 -3.63 6.41
C LEU A 63 6.21 -3.89 5.62
N ALA A 64 6.03 -5.09 5.08
CA ALA A 64 4.81 -5.48 4.38
C ALA A 64 3.58 -5.37 5.29
N ASP A 65 3.66 -5.91 6.50
CA ASP A 65 2.58 -5.89 7.49
C ASP A 65 2.19 -4.45 7.86
N LEU A 66 3.19 -3.57 8.07
CA LEU A 66 2.97 -2.15 8.34
C LEU A 66 2.24 -1.44 7.19
N LEU A 67 2.63 -1.70 5.94
CA LEU A 67 1.98 -1.10 4.76
C LEU A 67 0.55 -1.61 4.57
N ILE A 68 0.31 -2.91 4.78
CA ILE A 68 -1.03 -3.49 4.76
C ILE A 68 -1.91 -2.83 5.82
N GLN A 69 -1.44 -2.70 7.06
CA GLN A 69 -2.18 -2.04 8.14
C GLN A 69 -2.49 -0.57 7.82
N GLN A 70 -1.52 0.16 7.27
CA GLN A 70 -1.73 1.55 6.89
C GLN A 70 -2.77 1.69 5.79
N GLY A 71 -2.69 0.87 4.73
CA GLY A 71 -3.65 0.88 3.62
C GLY A 71 -5.05 0.48 4.06
N ALA A 72 -5.16 -0.56 4.90
CA ALA A 72 -6.42 -1.00 5.48
C ALA A 72 -7.08 0.08 6.34
N SER A 73 -6.29 0.73 7.20
CA SER A 73 -6.77 1.82 8.07
C SER A 73 -7.22 3.02 7.24
N TRP A 74 -6.47 3.38 6.19
CA TRP A 74 -6.85 4.46 5.29
C TRP A 74 -8.14 4.16 4.52
N ALA A 75 -8.30 2.93 4.02
CA ALA A 75 -9.45 2.49 3.23
C ALA A 75 -10.73 2.37 4.06
N THR A 76 -10.62 1.94 5.32
CA THR A 76 -11.76 1.78 6.24
C THR A 76 -12.12 3.07 6.97
N GLY A 77 -11.12 3.87 7.33
CA GLY A 77 -11.28 5.13 8.06
C GLY A 77 -11.61 6.33 7.18
N GLY A 78 -11.64 6.17 5.86
CA GLY A 78 -11.91 7.27 4.93
C GLY A 78 -10.88 8.40 5.06
N GLY A 79 -9.61 8.09 4.79
CA GLY A 79 -8.52 9.08 4.67
C GLY A 79 -8.52 10.19 5.72
N LEU A 80 -7.95 9.93 6.91
CA LEU A 80 -7.73 10.98 7.90
C LEU A 80 -6.91 12.15 7.28
N HIS A 81 -7.54 13.33 7.36
CA HIS A 81 -7.16 14.64 6.82
C HIS A 81 -5.75 15.16 7.16
#